data_AF-A0A7J8ZPK6-F1
#
_entry.id   AF-A0A7J8ZPK6-F1
#
_cell.length_a   1.000
_cell.length_b   1.000
_cell.length_c   1.000
_cell.angle_alpha   90.00
_cell.angle_beta   90.00
_cell.angle_gamma   90.00
#
_symmetry.space_group_name_H-M   'P 1'
#
loop_
_entity.id
_entity.type
_entity.pdbx_description
1 polymer ?
#
loop_
_entity_poly.entity_id
_entity_poly.type
_entity_poly.pdbx_seq_one_letter_code
_entity_poly.pdbx_strand_id
1 'polypeptide(L)'
;LIYTDRSGQRNPEYISLGCDSLPVLRGRTPIQVYTDYMRSFRERFRDYLRRVIVLRYPESNGTWKFPGIREFQCYDKRQKQSGNMTGKGGTHDSGHYKQFPEETGFLRRDGAWNTKYGQFFLEWYSGKLPEHGDRILTAAKATFRGTETKLSGKVAGIHWHYRTSKHGIVFNFACMEMKDGEQPAYANCSPGGLVRQVKMATKTAQGELTVENALERYDAGGYAQVLE
;
A
#
# COMPACT_ATOMS: atom_id res chain seq x y z
N LEU A 1 18.09 -0.59 4.37
CA LEU A 1 17.19 -0.98 5.48
C LEU A 1 15.82 -0.38 5.29
N ILE A 2 15.71 0.92 5.07
CA ILE A 2 14.43 1.63 4.95
C ILE A 2 14.11 1.99 3.49
N TYR A 3 12.85 2.30 3.21
CA TYR A 3 12.41 2.76 1.89
C TYR A 3 13.15 4.01 1.45
N THR A 4 13.37 4.13 0.14
CA THR A 4 14.14 5.23 -0.44
C THR A 4 13.56 5.61 -1.79
N ASP A 5 13.41 6.91 -2.02
CA ASP A 5 12.96 7.46 -3.29
C ASP A 5 14.13 7.67 -4.27
N ARG A 6 13.86 8.17 -5.48
CA ARG A 6 14.88 8.34 -6.52
C ARG A 6 15.94 9.35 -6.12
N SER A 7 15.54 10.40 -5.40
CA SER A 7 16.42 11.46 -4.91
C SER A 7 17.34 11.01 -3.76
N GLY A 8 17.09 9.82 -3.21
CA GLY A 8 17.81 9.29 -2.07
C GLY A 8 17.19 9.70 -0.73
N GLN A 9 16.02 10.34 -0.72
CA GLN A 9 15.29 10.60 0.51
C GLN A 9 14.86 9.27 1.13
N ARG A 10 15.08 9.13 2.43
CA ARG A 10 14.84 7.88 3.16
C ARG A 10 13.66 8.06 4.09
N ASN A 11 12.69 7.14 4.04
CA ASN A 11 11.55 7.14 4.97
C ASN A 11 11.85 6.23 6.18
N PRO A 12 12.05 6.78 7.41
CA PRO A 12 12.38 5.98 8.58
C PRO A 12 11.17 5.27 9.24
N GLU A 13 9.94 5.51 8.78
CA GLU A 13 8.72 5.00 9.41
C GLU A 13 8.55 3.47 9.30
N TYR A 14 9.17 2.84 8.29
CA TYR A 14 9.06 1.40 8.09
C TYR A 14 10.31 0.78 7.44
N ILE A 15 10.55 -0.50 7.73
CA ILE A 15 11.64 -1.29 7.14
C ILE A 15 11.25 -1.68 5.71
N SER A 16 12.11 -1.40 4.73
CA SER A 16 11.87 -1.79 3.33
C SER A 16 11.65 -3.30 3.22
N LEU A 17 10.61 -3.69 2.47
CA LEU A 17 10.30 -5.10 2.16
C LEU A 17 11.46 -5.82 1.46
N GLY A 18 12.38 -5.08 0.84
CA GLY A 18 13.60 -5.64 0.24
C GLY A 18 14.57 -6.23 1.27
N CYS A 19 14.29 -6.05 2.56
CA CYS A 19 15.09 -6.58 3.66
C CYS A 19 14.48 -7.82 4.34
N ASP A 20 13.25 -8.23 4.00
CA ASP A 20 12.46 -9.24 4.74
C ASP A 20 13.22 -10.50 5.14
N SER A 21 14.05 -11.02 4.24
CA SER A 21 14.77 -12.27 4.39
C SER A 21 16.26 -12.08 4.70
N LEU A 22 16.71 -10.85 4.96
CA LEU A 22 18.11 -10.54 5.21
C LEU A 22 18.36 -10.28 6.69
N PRO A 23 19.45 -10.81 7.30
CA PRO A 23 19.74 -10.68 8.73
C PRO A 23 20.30 -9.29 9.11
N VAL A 24 19.54 -8.23 8.79
CA VAL A 24 19.97 -6.83 8.90
C VAL A 24 19.67 -6.19 10.26
N LEU A 25 19.04 -6.94 11.19
CA LEU A 25 18.67 -6.47 12.53
C LEU A 25 19.44 -7.27 13.60
N ARG A 26 20.73 -6.96 13.77
CA ARG A 26 21.63 -7.65 14.71
C ARG A 26 21.62 -9.18 14.52
N GLY A 27 21.76 -9.62 13.26
CA GLY A 27 21.75 -11.05 12.89
C GLY A 27 20.35 -11.64 12.66
N ARG A 28 19.27 -10.90 12.94
CA ARG A 28 17.89 -11.32 12.64
C ARG A 28 17.33 -10.66 11.40
N THR A 29 16.39 -11.34 10.74
CA THR A 29 15.61 -10.78 9.64
C THR A 29 14.42 -9.96 10.15
N PRO A 30 13.90 -8.99 9.37
CA PRO A 30 12.66 -8.30 9.71
C PRO A 30 11.49 -9.26 9.98
N ILE A 31 11.31 -10.31 9.18
CA ILE A 31 10.25 -11.31 9.40
C ILE A 31 10.44 -12.03 10.74
N GLN A 32 11.67 -12.39 11.13
CA GLN A 32 11.94 -12.95 12.45
C GLN A 32 11.57 -11.97 13.56
N VAL A 33 11.95 -10.69 13.43
CA VAL A 33 11.63 -9.66 14.42
C VAL A 33 10.12 -9.44 14.55
N TYR A 34 9.37 -9.39 13.44
CA TYR A 34 7.90 -9.30 13.48
C TYR A 34 7.28 -10.52 14.16
N THR A 35 7.79 -11.71 13.86
CA THR A 35 7.33 -12.98 14.46
C THR A 35 7.57 -12.99 15.96
N ASP A 36 8.76 -12.62 16.42
CA ASP A 36 9.10 -12.57 17.84
C ASP A 36 8.24 -11.54 18.58
N TYR A 37 7.98 -10.39 17.97
CA TYR A 37 7.09 -9.37 18.53
C TYR A 37 5.66 -9.90 18.68
N MET A 38 5.10 -10.51 17.61
CA MET A 38 3.76 -11.12 17.66
C MET A 38 3.67 -12.24 18.72
N ARG A 39 4.74 -13.04 18.87
CA ARG A 39 4.80 -14.10 19.88
C ARG A 39 4.77 -13.51 21.30
N SER A 40 5.62 -12.54 21.57
CA SER A 40 5.66 -11.85 22.86
C SER A 40 4.31 -11.18 23.18
N PHE A 41 3.69 -10.54 22.19
CA PHE A 41 2.35 -9.96 22.31
C PHE A 41 1.30 -11.02 22.66
N ARG A 42 1.27 -12.14 21.92
CA ARG A 42 0.34 -13.25 22.19
C ARG A 42 0.48 -13.76 23.61
N GLU A 43 1.71 -13.96 24.09
CA GLU A 43 1.99 -14.46 25.44
C GLU A 43 1.55 -13.46 26.50
N ARG A 44 1.89 -12.18 26.32
CA ARG A 44 1.59 -11.11 27.27
C ARG A 44 0.09 -10.84 27.40
N PHE A 45 -0.63 -10.90 26.29
CA PHE A 45 -2.05 -10.56 26.20
C PHE A 45 -2.96 -11.79 26.06
N ARG A 46 -2.47 -13.00 26.36
CA ARG A 46 -3.19 -14.27 26.13
C ARG A 46 -4.63 -14.26 26.67
N ASP A 47 -4.84 -13.66 27.84
CA ASP A 47 -6.14 -13.60 28.51
C ASP A 47 -7.09 -12.56 27.86
N TYR A 48 -6.53 -11.65 27.06
CA TYR A 48 -7.23 -10.59 26.33
C TYR A 48 -7.43 -10.88 24.85
N LEU A 49 -6.88 -11.96 24.29
CA LEU A 49 -6.98 -12.26 22.85
C LEU A 49 -8.42 -12.57 22.38
N ARG A 50 -9.38 -12.66 23.31
CA ARG A 50 -10.82 -12.66 23.02
C ARG A 50 -11.40 -11.26 22.79
N ARG A 51 -10.62 -10.20 22.97
CA ARG A 51 -10.99 -8.79 22.77
C ARG A 51 -10.18 -8.20 21.63
N VAL A 52 -10.79 -7.32 20.84
CA VAL A 52 -10.16 -6.70 19.67
C VAL A 52 -8.99 -5.83 20.11
N ILE A 53 -7.79 -6.12 19.62
CA ILE A 53 -6.61 -5.26 19.79
C ILE A 53 -6.24 -4.68 18.42
N VAL A 54 -6.32 -3.36 18.29
CA VAL A 54 -6.02 -2.65 17.04
C VAL A 54 -4.62 -2.06 17.13
N LEU A 55 -3.79 -2.32 16.13
CA LEU A 55 -2.50 -1.66 15.93
C LEU A 55 -2.63 -0.68 14.76
N ARG A 56 -2.28 0.59 15.01
CA ARG A 56 -2.37 1.68 14.02
C ARG A 56 -0.97 2.24 13.75
N TYR A 57 -0.70 2.53 12.47
CA TYR A 57 0.54 3.18 12.03
C TYR A 57 0.35 4.71 11.93
N PRO A 58 1.41 5.51 12.19
CA PRO A 58 1.36 6.98 12.05
C PRO A 58 1.43 7.45 10.58
N GLU A 59 0.88 8.64 10.33
CA GLU A 59 0.77 9.30 9.01
C GLU A 59 2.06 10.03 8.58
N SER A 60 2.29 10.09 7.26
CA SER A 60 3.55 10.57 6.67
C SER A 60 3.70 12.09 6.60
N ASN A 61 4.94 12.53 6.83
CA ASN A 61 5.44 13.91 6.66
C ASN A 61 5.16 14.52 5.27
N GLY A 62 4.79 15.80 5.24
CA GLY A 62 4.25 16.60 4.12
C GLY A 62 5.08 16.78 2.83
N THR A 63 5.87 15.78 2.42
CA THR A 63 6.58 15.72 1.13
C THR A 63 5.60 15.66 -0.07
N TRP A 64 4.41 15.10 0.16
CA TRP A 64 3.36 14.96 -0.85
C TRP A 64 2.21 15.95 -0.62
N LYS A 65 1.58 16.39 -1.70
CA LYS A 65 0.32 17.17 -1.66
C LYS A 65 -0.68 16.55 -2.61
N PHE A 66 -1.90 16.34 -2.14
CA PHE A 66 -3.00 15.87 -2.96
C PHE A 66 -3.25 16.83 -4.15
N PRO A 67 -3.51 16.32 -5.37
CA PRO A 67 -3.60 14.92 -5.80
C PRO A 67 -2.35 14.43 -6.55
N GLY A 68 -1.14 14.84 -6.15
CA GLY A 68 0.08 14.47 -6.88
C GLY A 68 0.26 12.94 -7.03
N ILE A 69 0.97 12.50 -8.06
CA ILE A 69 1.19 11.08 -8.38
C ILE A 69 2.05 10.29 -7.38
N ARG A 70 2.65 10.94 -6.38
CA ARG A 70 3.66 10.36 -5.47
C ARG A 70 4.92 9.92 -6.25
N GLU A 71 5.73 9.05 -5.66
CA GLU A 71 6.97 8.54 -6.24
C GLU A 71 7.20 7.08 -5.83
N PHE A 72 7.81 6.29 -6.72
CA PHE A 72 8.19 4.91 -6.42
C PHE A 72 9.23 4.86 -5.29
N GLN A 73 9.03 4.00 -4.29
CA GLN A 73 9.87 3.93 -3.08
C GLN A 73 10.87 2.75 -3.11
N CYS A 74 11.27 2.32 -4.31
CA CYS A 74 12.07 1.11 -4.54
C CYS A 74 13.56 1.35 -4.79
N TYR A 75 14.09 2.53 -4.43
CA TYR A 75 15.45 2.93 -4.77
C TYR A 75 16.49 2.57 -3.71
N ASP A 76 16.11 1.84 -2.67
CA ASP A 76 17.08 1.25 -1.74
C ASP A 76 17.92 0.18 -2.46
N LYS A 77 19.15 -0.03 -1.97
CA LYS A 77 20.15 -0.91 -2.61
C LYS A 77 19.60 -2.30 -2.95
N ARG A 78 18.74 -2.87 -2.10
CA ARG A 78 18.25 -4.25 -2.26
C ARG A 78 17.15 -4.31 -3.32
N GLN A 79 16.19 -3.39 -3.26
CA GLN A 79 15.13 -3.32 -4.25
C GLN A 79 15.68 -3.01 -5.64
N LYS A 80 16.63 -2.07 -5.77
CA LYS A 80 17.33 -1.80 -7.03
C LYS A 80 17.97 -3.03 -7.64
N GLN A 81 18.63 -3.86 -6.83
CA GLN A 81 19.25 -5.11 -7.29
C GLN A 81 18.18 -6.11 -7.73
N SER A 82 17.13 -6.31 -6.93
CA SER A 82 16.07 -7.28 -7.24
C SER A 82 15.18 -6.91 -8.43
N GLY A 83 15.05 -5.61 -8.73
CA GLY A 83 14.28 -5.10 -9.86
C GLY A 83 15.13 -4.82 -11.10
N ASN A 84 16.39 -5.27 -11.12
CA ASN A 84 17.35 -5.04 -12.21
C ASN A 84 17.45 -3.55 -12.63
N MET A 85 17.44 -2.64 -11.65
CA MET A 85 17.49 -1.18 -11.86
C MET A 85 18.92 -0.63 -11.89
N THR A 86 19.90 -1.45 -12.26
CA THR A 86 21.34 -1.14 -12.16
C THR A 86 21.88 -0.35 -13.36
N GLY A 87 21.02 0.33 -14.14
CA GLY A 87 21.40 1.16 -15.29
C GLY A 87 20.46 2.36 -15.53
N LYS A 88 20.55 3.02 -16.70
CA LYS A 88 19.60 4.08 -17.14
C LYS A 88 18.19 3.57 -17.44
N GLY A 89 18.00 2.25 -17.44
CA GLY A 89 16.69 1.59 -17.55
C GLY A 89 16.00 1.61 -16.19
N GLY A 90 15.13 2.59 -16.00
CA GLY A 90 14.35 2.79 -14.79
C GLY A 90 13.30 3.86 -15.06
N THR A 91 12.37 4.02 -14.12
CA THR A 91 11.33 5.05 -13.99
C THR A 91 11.87 6.48 -13.86
N HIS A 92 12.93 6.82 -14.61
CA HIS A 92 13.62 8.12 -14.59
C HIS A 92 12.74 9.27 -15.11
N ASP A 93 11.68 8.95 -15.82
CA ASP A 93 10.68 9.86 -16.34
C ASP A 93 9.33 9.73 -15.62
N SER A 94 9.26 9.04 -14.48
CA SER A 94 8.05 8.90 -13.66
C SER A 94 7.64 10.13 -12.87
N GLY A 95 8.36 11.24 -13.06
CA GLY A 95 8.05 12.51 -12.42
C GLY A 95 8.43 12.54 -10.95
N HIS A 96 7.75 13.41 -10.21
CA HIS A 96 7.97 13.66 -8.79
C HIS A 96 6.64 13.81 -8.03
N TYR A 97 6.68 13.74 -6.70
CA TYR A 97 5.52 13.65 -5.79
C TYR A 97 4.28 14.48 -6.14
N LYS A 98 4.44 15.70 -6.65
CA LYS A 98 3.36 16.69 -6.85
C LYS A 98 2.82 16.80 -8.29
N GLN A 99 3.40 16.07 -9.25
CA GLN A 99 3.00 16.12 -10.66
C GLN A 99 1.68 15.38 -10.90
N PHE A 100 1.05 15.67 -12.03
CA PHE A 100 -0.04 14.91 -12.62
C PHE A 100 0.50 13.87 -13.60
N PRO A 101 -0.24 12.77 -13.86
CA PRO A 101 0.22 11.70 -14.76
C PRO A 101 0.68 12.20 -16.13
N GLU A 102 -0.09 13.10 -16.76
CA GLU A 102 0.18 13.63 -18.10
C GLU A 102 1.42 14.52 -18.18
N GLU A 103 1.92 15.00 -17.03
CA GLU A 103 3.16 15.79 -16.94
C GLU A 103 4.42 14.91 -16.88
N THR A 104 4.26 13.59 -16.91
CA THR A 104 5.37 12.64 -16.77
C THR A 104 5.60 11.85 -18.05
N GLY A 105 6.85 11.47 -18.32
CA GLY A 105 7.16 10.57 -19.43
C GLY A 105 6.61 9.16 -19.21
N PHE A 106 6.56 8.72 -17.95
CA PHE A 106 6.17 7.36 -17.60
C PHE A 106 4.67 7.14 -17.55
N LEU A 107 3.88 7.99 -16.87
CA LEU A 107 2.46 7.75 -16.53
C LEU A 107 1.45 8.40 -17.49
N ARG A 108 1.90 9.25 -18.41
CA ARG A 108 1.03 9.84 -19.45
C ARG A 108 0.41 8.75 -20.34
N ARG A 109 -0.63 9.10 -21.10
CA ARG A 109 -1.40 8.14 -21.93
C ARG A 109 -0.52 7.16 -22.74
N ASP A 110 0.44 7.68 -23.50
CA ASP A 110 1.37 6.88 -24.32
C ASP A 110 2.78 6.81 -23.68
N GLY A 111 2.79 6.78 -22.35
CA GLY A 111 4.01 6.83 -21.54
C GLY A 111 4.78 5.52 -21.49
N ALA A 112 5.95 5.58 -20.86
CA ALA A 112 6.85 4.44 -20.74
C ALA A 112 6.24 3.25 -19.96
N TRP A 113 5.15 3.45 -19.19
CA TRP A 113 4.40 2.40 -18.51
C TRP A 113 3.96 1.26 -19.45
N ASN A 114 3.64 1.58 -20.71
CA ASN A 114 3.15 0.61 -21.69
C ASN A 114 4.25 -0.04 -22.55
N THR A 115 5.52 0.21 -22.22
CA THR A 115 6.66 -0.47 -22.87
C THR A 115 6.89 -1.84 -22.24
N LYS A 116 7.67 -2.72 -22.91
CA LYS A 116 8.07 -4.02 -22.32
C LYS A 116 8.73 -3.85 -20.95
N TYR A 117 9.60 -2.86 -20.81
CA TYR A 117 10.25 -2.57 -19.53
C TYR A 117 9.29 -1.97 -18.50
N GLY A 118 8.39 -1.07 -18.92
CA GLY A 118 7.38 -0.47 -18.04
C GLY A 118 6.44 -1.51 -17.44
N GLN A 119 5.93 -2.44 -18.27
CA GLN A 119 5.09 -3.55 -17.83
C GLN A 119 5.84 -4.48 -16.87
N PHE A 120 7.07 -4.88 -17.22
CA PHE A 120 7.94 -5.65 -16.33
C PHE A 120 8.13 -4.96 -14.98
N PHE A 121 8.43 -3.65 -14.99
CA PHE A 121 8.66 -2.89 -13.76
C PHE A 121 7.40 -2.82 -12.90
N LEU A 122 6.24 -2.55 -13.49
CA LEU A 122 4.96 -2.47 -12.78
C LEU A 122 4.56 -3.83 -12.21
N GLU A 123 4.72 -4.90 -12.97
CA GLU A 123 4.48 -6.27 -12.52
C GLU A 123 5.40 -6.62 -11.33
N TRP A 124 6.72 -6.40 -11.49
CA TRP A 124 7.69 -6.61 -10.42
C TRP A 124 7.34 -5.79 -9.16
N TYR A 125 7.10 -4.48 -9.30
CA TYR A 125 6.86 -3.59 -8.17
C TYR A 125 5.54 -3.94 -7.45
N SER A 126 4.48 -4.19 -8.22
CA SER A 126 3.17 -4.57 -7.71
C SER A 126 3.18 -5.94 -7.04
N GLY A 127 4.00 -6.89 -7.50
CA GLY A 127 4.14 -8.23 -6.92
C GLY A 127 4.88 -8.26 -5.58
N LYS A 128 5.78 -7.30 -5.32
CA LYS A 128 6.56 -7.25 -4.07
C LYS A 128 5.70 -7.06 -2.81
N LEU A 129 4.64 -6.27 -2.90
CA LEU A 129 3.79 -5.98 -1.74
C LEU A 129 2.93 -7.19 -1.32
N PRO A 130 2.24 -7.92 -2.23
CA PRO A 130 1.62 -9.21 -1.92
C PRO A 130 2.59 -10.23 -1.36
N GLU A 131 3.78 -10.39 -1.96
CA GLU A 131 4.82 -11.29 -1.44
C GLU A 131 5.23 -10.95 0.00
N HIS A 132 5.39 -9.66 0.31
CA HIS A 132 5.66 -9.17 1.66
C HIS A 132 4.52 -9.49 2.62
N GLY A 133 3.28 -9.19 2.20
CA GLY A 133 2.07 -9.48 2.96
C GLY A 133 1.92 -10.97 3.27
N ASP A 134 2.19 -11.84 2.30
CA ASP A 134 2.11 -13.30 2.48
C ASP A 134 3.11 -13.80 3.52
N ARG A 135 4.36 -13.32 3.51
CA ARG A 135 5.36 -13.66 4.53
C ARG A 135 4.94 -13.25 5.93
N ILE A 136 4.44 -12.02 6.10
CA ILE A 136 3.99 -11.52 7.41
C ILE A 136 2.74 -12.28 7.87
N LEU A 137 1.75 -12.47 6.99
CA LEU A 137 0.51 -13.16 7.32
C LEU A 137 0.75 -14.63 7.64
N THR A 138 1.69 -15.29 6.94
CA THR A 138 2.10 -16.67 7.25
C THR A 138 2.71 -16.75 8.66
N ALA A 139 3.63 -15.82 8.99
CA ALA A 139 4.20 -15.74 10.33
C ALA A 139 3.14 -15.45 11.41
N ALA A 140 2.20 -14.55 11.13
CA ALA A 140 1.10 -14.22 12.03
C ALA A 140 0.17 -15.43 12.24
N LYS A 141 -0.26 -16.11 11.17
CA LYS A 141 -1.09 -17.33 11.22
C LYS A 141 -0.43 -18.42 12.06
N ALA A 142 0.87 -18.64 11.88
CA ALA A 142 1.62 -19.59 12.69
C ALA A 142 1.65 -19.18 14.16
N THR A 143 1.87 -17.90 14.43
CA THR A 143 2.00 -17.36 15.79
C THR A 143 0.69 -17.41 16.56
N PHE A 144 -0.45 -17.10 15.92
CA PHE A 144 -1.77 -17.06 16.56
C PHE A 144 -2.59 -18.35 16.38
N ARG A 145 -1.98 -19.41 15.84
CA ARG A 145 -2.63 -20.71 15.67
C ARG A 145 -3.18 -21.22 17.01
N GLY A 146 -4.42 -21.71 16.99
CA GLY A 146 -5.11 -22.23 18.17
C GLY A 146 -5.76 -21.15 19.05
N THR A 147 -5.76 -19.90 18.62
CA THR A 147 -6.55 -18.83 19.24
C THR A 147 -7.76 -18.50 18.37
N GLU A 148 -8.78 -17.86 18.96
CA GLU A 148 -9.98 -17.39 18.24
C GLU A 148 -9.76 -16.02 17.54
N THR A 149 -8.50 -15.56 17.42
CA THR A 149 -8.21 -14.24 16.86
C THR A 149 -8.40 -14.21 15.36
N LYS A 150 -9.06 -13.16 14.85
CA LYS A 150 -9.09 -12.84 13.42
C LYS A 150 -7.84 -12.05 13.04
N LEU A 151 -7.17 -12.46 11.96
CA LEU A 151 -6.06 -11.72 11.37
C LEU A 151 -6.58 -10.88 10.19
N SER A 152 -6.16 -9.62 10.12
CA SER A 152 -6.52 -8.71 9.04
C SER A 152 -5.28 -7.97 8.53
N GLY A 153 -5.31 -7.59 7.26
CA GLY A 153 -4.34 -6.69 6.66
C GLY A 153 -5.04 -5.40 6.22
N LYS A 154 -4.37 -4.26 6.40
CA LYS A 154 -4.88 -2.96 5.95
C LYS A 154 -4.20 -2.55 4.66
N VAL A 155 -4.99 -2.15 3.67
CA VAL A 155 -4.53 -1.64 2.38
C VAL A 155 -4.71 -0.11 2.38
N ALA A 156 -4.16 0.63 1.39
CA ALA A 156 -4.00 2.08 1.46
C ALA A 156 -5.24 2.94 1.18
N GLY A 157 -5.58 3.45 0.01
CA GLY A 157 -6.79 4.22 -0.28
C GLY A 157 -6.59 5.29 -1.32
N ILE A 158 -6.15 4.87 -2.49
CA ILE A 158 -5.64 5.79 -3.50
C ILE A 158 -6.75 6.01 -4.54
N HIS A 159 -7.62 6.98 -4.25
CA HIS A 159 -8.82 7.27 -5.04
C HIS A 159 -8.63 8.37 -6.11
N TRP A 160 -7.54 9.13 -6.06
CA TRP A 160 -7.17 10.14 -7.07
C TRP A 160 -6.53 9.49 -8.30
N HIS A 161 -6.67 10.13 -9.46
CA HIS A 161 -6.30 9.58 -10.79
C HIS A 161 -7.00 8.28 -11.21
N TYR A 162 -7.96 7.78 -10.43
CA TYR A 162 -8.70 6.54 -10.76
C TYR A 162 -9.34 6.59 -12.14
N ARG A 163 -9.89 7.74 -12.54
CA ARG A 163 -10.56 7.90 -13.83
C ARG A 163 -9.60 8.14 -15.00
N THR A 164 -8.33 8.43 -14.71
CA THR A 164 -7.30 8.62 -15.73
C THR A 164 -6.94 7.29 -16.40
N SER A 165 -7.15 6.16 -15.71
CA SER A 165 -6.86 4.82 -16.21
C SER A 165 -8.09 4.13 -16.81
N LYS A 166 -8.30 4.27 -18.12
CA LYS A 166 -9.00 3.25 -18.92
C LYS A 166 -8.14 1.99 -19.17
N HIS A 167 -6.95 1.89 -18.57
CA HIS A 167 -5.87 0.98 -19.00
C HIS A 167 -5.18 0.15 -17.88
N GLY A 168 -5.89 -0.27 -16.84
CA GLY A 168 -5.47 -1.45 -16.05
C GLY A 168 -4.45 -1.24 -14.92
N ILE A 169 -4.28 -0.02 -14.41
CA ILE A 169 -3.51 0.21 -13.18
C ILE A 169 -4.47 0.39 -12.00
N VAL A 170 -4.38 -0.50 -11.02
CA VAL A 170 -5.26 -0.54 -9.84
C VAL A 170 -4.51 0.00 -8.63
N PHE A 171 -5.08 0.97 -7.92
CA PHE A 171 -4.54 1.47 -6.66
C PHE A 171 -5.54 1.24 -5.51
N ASN A 172 -5.05 0.96 -4.31
CA ASN A 172 -5.73 0.08 -3.34
C ASN A 172 -5.82 0.73 -1.94
N PHE A 173 -6.70 0.23 -1.04
CA PHE A 173 -7.91 0.78 -0.33
C PHE A 173 -7.91 1.48 1.07
N ALA A 174 -8.66 2.59 1.17
CA ALA A 174 -9.35 3.35 2.23
C ALA A 174 -10.18 4.42 1.45
N CYS A 175 -11.09 5.17 2.07
CA CYS A 175 -12.01 6.17 1.47
C CYS A 175 -13.46 5.71 1.26
N MET A 176 -13.98 4.81 2.11
CA MET A 176 -15.34 4.30 2.01
C MET A 176 -16.42 5.35 2.22
N GLU A 177 -16.11 6.40 2.97
CA GLU A 177 -17.01 7.51 3.26
C GLU A 177 -17.06 8.56 2.15
N MET A 178 -16.15 8.48 1.17
CA MET A 178 -15.99 9.51 0.13
C MET A 178 -16.90 9.25 -1.07
N LYS A 179 -17.57 10.30 -1.55
CA LYS A 179 -18.32 10.28 -2.81
C LYS A 179 -17.54 10.93 -3.93
N ASP A 180 -17.77 10.45 -5.15
CA ASP A 180 -17.13 11.00 -6.36
C ASP A 180 -17.42 12.51 -6.53
N GLY A 181 -18.63 12.96 -6.20
CA GLY A 181 -19.05 14.37 -6.31
C GLY A 181 -18.43 15.30 -5.26
N GLU A 182 -17.79 14.77 -4.23
CA GLU A 182 -17.13 15.55 -3.17
C GLU A 182 -15.66 15.82 -3.48
N GLN A 183 -15.14 15.25 -4.57
CA GLN A 183 -13.75 15.34 -4.95
C GLN A 183 -13.54 16.42 -6.03
N PRO A 184 -12.42 17.17 -6.00
CA PRO A 184 -12.17 18.18 -7.01
C PRO A 184 -12.03 17.55 -8.39
N ALA A 185 -12.72 18.14 -9.39
CA ALA A 185 -12.79 17.58 -10.74
C ALA A 185 -11.40 17.34 -11.37
N TYR A 186 -10.44 18.22 -11.11
CA TYR A 186 -9.08 18.12 -11.65
C TYR A 186 -8.28 16.91 -11.10
N ALA A 187 -8.71 16.31 -9.98
CA ALA A 187 -8.03 15.17 -9.37
C ALA A 187 -8.43 13.81 -9.97
N ASN A 188 -9.40 13.80 -10.90
CA ASN A 188 -9.89 12.59 -11.57
C ASN A 188 -10.24 11.44 -10.60
N CYS A 189 -10.80 11.82 -9.44
CA CYS A 189 -11.10 10.87 -8.38
C CYS A 189 -12.30 9.99 -8.69
N SER A 190 -12.31 8.78 -8.14
CA SER A 190 -13.49 7.91 -8.13
C SER A 190 -13.47 6.97 -6.91
N PRO A 191 -13.59 7.51 -5.68
CA PRO A 191 -13.69 6.69 -4.47
C PRO A 191 -14.83 5.66 -4.56
N GLY A 192 -16.01 6.02 -5.08
CA GLY A 192 -17.12 5.08 -5.22
C GLY A 192 -16.82 3.94 -6.21
N GLY A 193 -16.11 4.23 -7.30
CA GLY A 193 -15.60 3.22 -8.22
C GLY A 193 -14.60 2.27 -7.56
N LEU A 194 -13.65 2.82 -6.81
CA LEU A 194 -12.65 2.05 -6.06
C LEU A 194 -13.30 1.14 -5.02
N VAL A 195 -14.27 1.64 -4.25
CA VAL A 195 -15.03 0.86 -3.26
C VAL A 195 -15.73 -0.34 -3.91
N ARG A 196 -16.41 -0.14 -5.04
CA ARG A 196 -17.07 -1.23 -5.76
C ARG A 196 -16.09 -2.30 -6.22
N GLN A 197 -14.95 -1.89 -6.78
CA GLN A 197 -13.91 -2.82 -7.24
C GLN A 197 -13.37 -3.68 -6.10
N VAL A 198 -13.12 -3.08 -4.93
CA VAL A 198 -12.61 -3.80 -3.75
C VAL A 198 -13.67 -4.75 -3.21
N LYS A 199 -14.94 -4.30 -3.05
CA LYS A 199 -16.05 -5.17 -2.63
C LYS A 199 -16.18 -6.40 -3.54
N MET A 200 -16.07 -6.20 -4.86
CA MET A 200 -16.10 -7.30 -5.83
C MET A 200 -14.90 -8.24 -5.68
N ALA A 201 -13.68 -7.71 -5.59
CA ALA A 201 -12.47 -8.51 -5.43
C ALA A 201 -12.49 -9.35 -4.14
N THR A 202 -12.89 -8.76 -3.01
CA THR A 202 -13.01 -9.47 -1.73
C THR A 202 -14.08 -10.56 -1.78
N LYS A 203 -15.23 -10.28 -2.41
CA LYS A 203 -16.28 -11.29 -2.62
C LYS A 203 -15.78 -12.46 -3.47
N THR A 204 -15.09 -12.19 -4.57
CA THR A 204 -14.49 -13.22 -5.42
C THR A 204 -13.44 -14.06 -4.67
N ALA A 205 -12.65 -13.42 -3.81
CA ALA A 205 -11.65 -14.09 -2.98
C ALA A 205 -12.24 -14.78 -1.73
N GLN A 206 -13.56 -14.72 -1.52
CA GLN A 206 -14.26 -15.24 -0.34
C GLN A 206 -13.68 -14.73 0.99
N GLY A 207 -13.17 -13.50 1.00
CA GLY A 207 -12.61 -12.86 2.18
C GLY A 207 -13.66 -12.08 2.97
N GLU A 208 -13.37 -11.81 4.25
CA GLU A 208 -14.10 -10.81 5.04
C GLU A 208 -13.55 -9.41 4.75
N LEU A 209 -14.44 -8.44 4.50
CA LEU A 209 -14.06 -7.03 4.34
C LEU A 209 -14.43 -6.25 5.60
N THR A 210 -13.46 -5.56 6.17
CA THR A 210 -13.68 -4.51 7.18
C THR A 210 -13.28 -3.17 6.60
N VAL A 211 -13.91 -2.10 7.08
CA VAL A 211 -13.79 -0.77 6.48
C VAL A 211 -13.55 0.30 7.53
N GLU A 212 -12.83 1.34 7.13
CA GLU A 212 -12.57 2.54 7.95
C GLU A 212 -12.77 3.78 7.08
N ASN A 213 -13.18 4.88 7.71
CA ASN A 213 -13.19 6.19 7.09
C ASN A 213 -11.75 6.69 6.88
N ALA A 214 -11.48 7.31 5.72
CA ALA A 214 -10.19 7.94 5.46
C ALA A 214 -10.08 9.34 6.11
N LEU A 215 -11.18 10.10 6.12
CA LEU A 215 -11.27 11.41 6.75
C LEU A 215 -12.29 11.42 7.89
N GLU A 216 -12.07 12.30 8.87
CA GLU A 216 -13.05 12.58 9.92
C GLU A 216 -14.31 13.23 9.31
N ARG A 217 -15.45 12.54 9.42
CA ARG A 217 -16.74 12.96 8.87
C ARG A 217 -17.81 12.76 9.93
N TYR A 218 -18.63 13.79 10.12
CA TYR A 218 -19.70 13.81 11.13
C TYR A 218 -21.08 14.14 10.53
N ASP A 219 -21.17 14.20 9.19
CA ASP A 219 -22.39 14.53 8.47
C ASP A 219 -23.16 13.28 8.00
N ALA A 220 -24.48 13.44 7.80
CA ALA A 220 -25.37 12.36 7.36
C ALA A 220 -24.97 11.77 5.99
N GLY A 221 -24.33 12.57 5.12
CA GLY A 221 -23.88 12.13 3.80
C GLY A 221 -22.75 11.11 3.90
N GLY A 222 -21.78 11.33 4.78
CA GLY A 222 -20.71 10.38 5.11
C GLY A 222 -21.25 9.11 5.76
N TYR A 223 -22.15 9.23 6.74
CA TYR A 223 -22.78 8.05 7.37
C TYR A 223 -23.55 7.20 6.37
N ALA A 224 -24.36 7.81 5.50
CA ALA A 224 -25.13 7.08 4.49
C ALA A 224 -24.23 6.31 3.52
N GLN A 225 -23.08 6.87 3.13
CA GLN A 225 -22.15 6.21 2.21
C GLN A 225 -21.47 4.97 2.82
N VAL A 226 -21.20 4.99 4.13
CA VAL A 226 -20.61 3.84 4.85
C VAL A 226 -21.58 2.67 4.93
N LEU A 227 -22.89 2.93 4.94
CA LEU A 227 -23.94 1.91 5.04
C LEU A 227 -24.32 1.25 3.70
N GLU A 228 -23.92 1.84 2.58
CA GLU A 228 -24.09 1.32 1.21
C GLU A 228 -23.02 0.28 0.88
#